data_AF-A0A7Y2C839-F1
#
_entry.id   AF-A0A7Y2C839-F1
#
_cell.length_a   1.000
_cell.length_b   1.000
_cell.length_c   1.000
_cell.angle_alpha   90.00
_cell.angle_beta   90.00
_cell.angle_gamma   90.00
#
_symmetry.space_group_name_H-M   'P 1'
#
loop_
_entity.id
_entity.type
_entity.pdbx_description
1 polymer ?
#
loop_
_entity_poly.entity_id
_entity_poly.type
_entity_poly.pdbx_seq_one_letter_code
_entity_poly.pdbx_strand_id
1 'polypeptide(L)'
;MLTLNFEGWFQNRMATNPDPTDEKWGKSGTTVVVAGEPPFDRTLRLQNPIALRYPRSEPGQFGVFVRSVELNGQAAPDHPLVGAAVDLLEDGKYEQQNLILVTAPFDTPIDPFHIAVYGAGVSLSRKDVWDLDNPDLDVRDMTQIDPLSPQFRRRINLPPALRSPDVAEATGIMDYRGYRVERGQQLQQLLEKTTDETQRLALQKRIHWLEKDSQYGGLTLAALQFLGMIAQYKFGVNGPPAYTKVLDEHNVLGGRVGIDADWPLEFWMGGYDADTLCGYMKGSLSVPFRPD
;
A
#
# COMPACT_ATOMS: atom_id res chain seq x y z
N MET A 1 -5.33 13.91 21.53
CA MET A 1 -5.21 13.29 20.20
C MET A 1 -3.75 13.26 19.83
N LEU A 2 -3.25 12.09 19.43
CA LEU A 2 -1.91 11.88 18.88
C LEU A 2 -2.08 11.55 17.40
N THR A 3 -1.59 12.41 16.51
CA THR A 3 -1.71 12.22 15.06
C THR A 3 -0.35 11.87 14.48
N LEU A 4 -0.29 10.76 13.76
CA LEU A 4 0.91 10.20 13.14
C LEU A 4 0.77 10.38 11.63
N ASN A 5 1.52 11.30 11.05
CA ASN A 5 1.56 11.48 9.60
C ASN A 5 2.64 10.58 9.03
N PHE A 6 2.28 9.71 8.09
CA PHE A 6 3.18 8.70 7.54
C PHE A 6 3.23 8.74 6.02
N GLU A 7 4.36 8.29 5.49
CA GLU A 7 4.52 8.08 4.06
C GLU A 7 5.70 7.18 3.71
N GLY A 8 5.62 6.58 2.53
CA GLY A 8 6.73 5.85 1.93
C GLY A 8 6.30 4.84 0.88
N TRP A 9 7.24 3.98 0.50
CA TRP A 9 7.02 2.98 -0.55
C TRP A 9 6.40 1.72 0.04
N PHE A 10 5.35 1.22 -0.61
CA PHE A 10 4.76 -0.09 -0.36
C PHE A 10 4.99 -1.00 -1.57
N GLN A 11 4.89 -2.31 -1.35
CA GLN A 11 4.93 -3.32 -2.41
C GLN A 11 3.59 -4.03 -2.47
N ASN A 12 3.11 -4.27 -3.69
CA ASN A 12 2.03 -5.19 -3.94
C ASN A 12 2.37 -6.04 -5.16
N ARG A 13 2.40 -7.36 -4.97
CA ARG A 13 2.71 -8.32 -6.03
C ARG A 13 1.42 -8.98 -6.47
N MET A 14 0.75 -8.38 -7.47
CA MET A 14 -0.54 -8.86 -7.96
C MET A 14 -0.59 -8.90 -9.48
N ALA A 15 -1.38 -9.81 -10.02
CA ALA A 15 -1.78 -9.77 -11.41
C ALA A 15 -2.74 -8.60 -11.66
N THR A 16 -2.74 -8.11 -12.88
CA THR A 16 -3.59 -6.99 -13.31
C THR A 16 -4.40 -7.40 -14.52
N ASN A 17 -5.59 -6.82 -14.68
CA ASN A 17 -6.46 -6.99 -15.85
C ASN A 17 -5.64 -7.00 -17.17
N PRO A 18 -5.82 -7.98 -18.07
CA PRO A 18 -6.88 -9.00 -18.12
C PRO A 18 -6.64 -10.30 -17.38
N ASP A 19 -5.55 -10.42 -16.61
CA ASP A 19 -5.35 -11.63 -15.81
C ASP A 19 -6.36 -11.69 -14.64
N PRO A 20 -6.87 -12.88 -14.28
CA PRO A 20 -7.74 -13.03 -13.13
C PRO A 20 -6.98 -12.73 -11.84
N THR A 21 -7.71 -12.35 -10.79
CA THR A 21 -7.10 -11.95 -9.51
C THR A 21 -6.28 -13.07 -8.87
N ASP A 22 -6.58 -14.33 -9.13
CA ASP A 22 -5.84 -15.50 -8.63
C ASP A 22 -4.68 -15.96 -9.56
N GLU A 23 -4.43 -15.27 -10.68
CA GLU A 23 -3.29 -15.54 -11.54
C GLU A 23 -1.98 -15.24 -10.80
N LYS A 24 -1.13 -16.25 -10.71
CA LYS A 24 0.07 -16.22 -9.87
C LYS A 24 1.29 -15.63 -10.56
N TRP A 25 1.28 -15.49 -11.88
CA TRP A 25 2.50 -15.22 -12.64
C TRP A 25 2.47 -13.95 -13.49
N GLY A 26 1.30 -13.39 -13.76
CA GLY A 26 1.14 -12.26 -14.69
C GLY A 26 1.48 -12.68 -16.12
N LYS A 27 0.45 -12.96 -16.92
CA LYS A 27 0.59 -13.50 -18.28
C LYS A 27 0.25 -12.46 -19.34
N SER A 28 -0.80 -11.69 -19.09
CA SER A 28 -1.45 -10.85 -20.08
C SER A 28 -1.58 -9.41 -19.60
N GLY A 29 -1.59 -9.20 -18.28
CA GLY A 29 -1.62 -7.87 -17.66
C GLY A 29 -0.29 -7.11 -17.77
N THR A 30 -0.24 -5.95 -17.13
CA THR A 30 0.96 -5.09 -17.11
C THR A 30 2.01 -5.52 -16.08
N THR A 31 1.64 -6.39 -15.13
CA THR A 31 2.53 -6.90 -14.08
C THR A 31 2.94 -8.33 -14.42
N VAL A 32 4.19 -8.68 -14.14
CA VAL A 32 4.70 -10.04 -14.33
C VAL A 32 5.63 -10.48 -13.23
N VAL A 33 5.60 -11.77 -12.90
CA VAL A 33 6.66 -12.45 -12.12
C VAL A 33 7.80 -12.79 -13.08
N VAL A 34 9.04 -12.60 -12.62
CA VAL A 34 10.24 -12.90 -13.41
C VAL A 34 11.10 -14.00 -12.78
N ALA A 35 12.15 -14.43 -13.46
CA ALA A 35 12.99 -15.53 -12.99
C ALA A 35 13.56 -15.24 -11.58
N GLY A 36 13.56 -16.25 -10.71
CA GLY A 36 14.04 -16.16 -9.33
C GLY A 36 13.05 -15.53 -8.33
N GLU A 37 11.89 -15.04 -8.80
CA GLU A 37 10.89 -14.45 -7.91
C GLU A 37 9.78 -15.44 -7.49
N PRO A 38 9.20 -15.27 -6.29
CA PRO A 38 8.03 -16.04 -5.89
C PRO A 38 6.78 -15.62 -6.68
N PRO A 39 5.76 -16.49 -6.75
CA PRO A 39 4.49 -16.13 -7.36
C PRO A 39 3.83 -14.93 -6.64
N PHE A 40 2.90 -14.27 -7.32
CA PHE A 40 2.07 -13.23 -6.75
C PHE A 40 1.25 -13.75 -5.57
N ASP A 41 1.20 -12.95 -4.50
CA ASP A 41 0.45 -13.22 -3.26
C ASP A 41 -0.51 -12.09 -2.87
N ARG A 42 -0.50 -11.00 -3.64
CA ARG A 42 -1.36 -9.80 -3.51
C ARG A 42 -1.25 -9.07 -2.17
N THR A 43 -0.26 -9.43 -1.36
CA THR A 43 -0.12 -8.87 -0.01
C THR A 43 0.45 -7.46 -0.11
N LEU A 44 -0.23 -6.51 0.53
CA LEU A 44 0.19 -5.12 0.66
C LEU A 44 1.24 -5.04 1.76
N ARG A 45 2.50 -4.94 1.33
CA ARG A 45 3.65 -4.86 2.24
C ARG A 45 4.05 -3.41 2.41
N LEU A 46 3.91 -2.89 3.62
CA LEU A 46 4.44 -1.58 3.98
C LEU A 46 5.85 -1.70 4.56
N GLN A 47 6.22 -2.89 5.06
CA GLN A 47 7.56 -3.27 5.51
C GLN A 47 7.94 -4.64 4.94
N ASN A 48 9.20 -5.03 5.06
CA ASN A 48 9.68 -6.39 4.73
C ASN A 48 9.28 -6.87 3.32
N PRO A 49 9.63 -6.12 2.24
CA PRO A 49 9.27 -6.49 0.88
C PRO A 49 9.95 -7.80 0.46
N ILE A 50 9.36 -8.50 -0.51
CA ILE A 50 9.92 -9.72 -1.08
C ILE A 50 10.30 -9.54 -2.54
N ALA A 51 11.47 -10.06 -2.91
CA ALA A 51 12.06 -9.93 -4.25
C ALA A 51 11.92 -8.50 -4.81
N LEU A 52 12.39 -7.54 -4.01
CA LEU A 52 12.31 -6.13 -4.33
C LEU A 52 13.18 -5.81 -5.55
N ARG A 53 12.62 -5.05 -6.50
CA ARG A 53 13.28 -4.75 -7.77
C ARG A 53 14.03 -3.43 -7.69
N TYR A 54 15.15 -3.35 -8.42
CA TYR A 54 15.79 -2.07 -8.75
C TYR A 54 14.73 -1.08 -9.29
N PRO A 55 14.72 0.18 -8.81
CA PRO A 55 15.76 0.84 -8.04
C PRO A 55 15.62 0.67 -6.53
N ARG A 56 14.51 0.09 -6.06
CA ARG A 56 14.17 0.06 -4.64
C ARG A 56 14.90 -1.02 -3.85
N SER A 57 15.76 -1.80 -4.49
CA SER A 57 16.44 -2.95 -3.88
C SER A 57 17.49 -2.61 -2.82
N GLU A 58 17.87 -1.34 -2.67
CA GLU A 58 18.88 -0.93 -1.69
C GLU A 58 18.30 -0.74 -0.28
N PRO A 59 19.06 -1.04 0.79
CA PRO A 59 18.63 -0.82 2.17
C PRO A 59 18.17 0.62 2.44
N GLY A 60 17.06 0.77 3.16
CA GLY A 60 16.52 2.08 3.57
C GLY A 60 15.73 2.83 2.50
N GLN A 61 15.60 2.29 1.28
CA GLN A 61 14.82 2.92 0.21
C GLN A 61 13.34 2.49 0.17
N PHE A 62 12.97 1.51 0.99
CA PHE A 62 11.63 0.95 1.06
C PHE A 62 11.10 1.02 2.49
N GLY A 63 9.79 1.20 2.60
CA GLY A 63 9.07 1.20 3.86
C GLY A 63 8.17 2.42 3.98
N VAL A 64 7.09 2.29 4.74
CA VAL A 64 6.22 3.40 5.15
C VAL A 64 6.57 3.79 6.59
N PHE A 65 6.90 5.05 6.81
CA PHE A 65 7.36 5.52 8.12
C PHE A 65 6.56 6.74 8.55
N VAL A 66 6.41 6.90 9.85
CA VAL A 66 5.93 8.14 10.46
C VAL A 66 6.95 9.25 10.17
N ARG A 67 6.53 10.31 9.49
CA ARG A 67 7.38 11.47 9.14
C ARG A 67 7.22 12.63 10.08
N SER A 68 6.02 12.81 10.63
CA SER A 68 5.76 13.82 11.63
C SER A 68 4.70 13.35 12.60
N VAL A 69 4.75 13.92 13.81
CA VAL A 69 3.80 13.66 14.87
C VAL A 69 3.21 14.99 15.32
N GLU A 70 1.92 14.97 15.62
CA GLU A 70 1.21 16.09 16.23
C GLU A 70 0.53 15.63 17.53
N LEU A 71 0.63 16.45 18.57
CA LEU A 71 -0.08 16.26 19.83
C LEU A 71 -1.12 17.37 19.97
N ASN A 72 -2.40 17.00 19.93
CA ASN A 72 -3.54 17.92 19.97
C ASN A 72 -3.46 19.03 18.89
N GLY A 73 -3.01 18.66 17.69
CA GLY A 73 -2.84 19.57 16.55
C GLY A 73 -1.60 20.48 16.63
N GLN A 74 -0.71 20.26 17.59
CA GLN A 74 0.57 20.94 17.68
C GLN A 74 1.69 20.00 17.23
N ALA A 75 2.59 20.49 16.36
CA ALA A 75 3.73 19.70 15.91
C ALA A 75 4.63 19.28 17.08
N ALA A 76 5.02 18.01 17.10
CA ALA A 76 5.90 17.40 18.08
C ALA A 76 7.10 16.74 17.35
N PRO A 77 8.06 17.55 16.85
CA PRO A 77 9.14 17.05 15.99
C PRO A 77 10.10 16.09 16.70
N ASP A 78 10.25 16.20 18.03
CA ASP A 78 11.11 15.34 18.85
C ASP A 78 10.34 14.15 19.43
N HIS A 79 9.11 13.89 18.97
CA HIS A 79 8.30 12.80 19.50
C HIS A 79 8.94 11.43 19.16
N PRO A 80 8.98 10.46 20.10
CA PRO A 80 9.68 9.18 19.91
C PRO A 80 9.19 8.33 18.73
N LEU A 81 7.95 8.56 18.29
CA LEU A 81 7.38 7.87 17.12
C LEU A 81 7.78 8.49 15.77
N VAL A 82 8.50 9.61 15.72
CA VAL A 82 9.06 10.10 14.45
C VAL A 82 10.06 9.06 13.92
N GLY A 83 9.86 8.62 12.69
CA GLY A 83 10.63 7.53 12.08
C GLY A 83 10.14 6.11 12.42
N ALA A 84 9.10 5.96 13.24
CA ALA A 84 8.49 4.66 13.51
C ALA A 84 7.97 4.01 12.22
N ALA A 85 8.10 2.68 12.13
CA ALA A 85 7.59 1.93 11.00
C ALA A 85 6.07 1.83 11.08
N VAL A 86 5.41 1.98 9.93
CA VAL A 86 3.99 1.71 9.74
C VAL A 86 3.86 0.42 8.95
N ASP A 87 2.96 -0.46 9.38
CA ASP A 87 2.76 -1.77 8.78
C ASP A 87 1.28 -2.16 8.66
N LEU A 88 1.01 -3.09 7.74
CA LEU A 88 -0.28 -3.72 7.57
C LEU A 88 -0.15 -5.22 7.87
N LEU A 89 -0.68 -5.63 9.01
CA LEU A 89 -0.58 -7.00 9.52
C LEU A 89 -1.61 -7.93 8.87
N GLU A 90 -1.48 -9.23 9.14
CA GLU A 90 -2.42 -10.29 8.69
C GLU A 90 -2.55 -10.40 7.16
N ASP A 91 -1.50 -10.05 6.43
CA ASP A 91 -1.42 -10.14 4.98
C ASP A 91 -2.54 -9.39 4.23
N GLY A 92 -2.88 -8.16 4.62
CA GLY A 92 -3.93 -7.36 3.98
C GLY A 92 -3.77 -7.21 2.45
N LYS A 93 -4.88 -7.32 1.69
CA LYS A 93 -4.89 -7.37 0.21
C LYS A 93 -5.98 -6.48 -0.37
N TYR A 94 -5.81 -6.02 -1.61
CA TYR A 94 -6.94 -5.50 -2.38
C TYR A 94 -7.91 -6.64 -2.74
N GLU A 95 -9.15 -6.57 -2.26
CA GLU A 95 -10.20 -7.58 -2.47
C GLU A 95 -11.31 -7.07 -3.39
N GLN A 96 -10.94 -6.75 -4.63
CA GLN A 96 -11.92 -6.42 -5.68
C GLN A 96 -12.49 -7.67 -6.37
N GLN A 97 -11.64 -8.68 -6.55
CA GLN A 97 -11.88 -9.88 -7.38
C GLN A 97 -12.57 -9.58 -8.72
N ASN A 98 -11.98 -8.71 -9.55
CA ASN A 98 -12.48 -8.40 -10.89
C ASN A 98 -13.96 -8.02 -10.96
N LEU A 99 -14.41 -7.13 -10.07
CA LEU A 99 -15.81 -6.66 -10.00
C LEU A 99 -16.80 -7.70 -9.45
N ILE A 100 -16.31 -8.82 -8.90
CA ILE A 100 -17.19 -9.79 -8.23
C ILE A 100 -17.61 -9.27 -6.86
N LEU A 101 -16.69 -8.65 -6.12
CA LEU A 101 -16.93 -8.18 -4.75
C LEU A 101 -17.25 -6.68 -4.66
N VAL A 102 -17.27 -5.97 -5.78
CA VAL A 102 -17.46 -4.50 -5.77
C VAL A 102 -18.35 -4.06 -6.91
N THR A 103 -18.88 -2.85 -6.78
CA THR A 103 -19.83 -2.29 -7.74
C THR A 103 -19.19 -1.47 -8.86
N ALA A 104 -17.95 -1.01 -8.69
CA ALA A 104 -17.25 -0.22 -9.71
C ALA A 104 -15.79 -0.67 -9.94
N PRO A 105 -15.25 -0.43 -11.15
CA PRO A 105 -13.81 -0.54 -11.38
C PRO A 105 -13.02 0.33 -10.41
N PHE A 106 -11.93 -0.24 -9.88
CA PHE A 106 -11.02 0.41 -8.94
C PHE A 106 -11.61 0.69 -7.54
N ASP A 107 -12.81 0.20 -7.23
CA ASP A 107 -13.18 -0.05 -5.84
C ASP A 107 -12.27 -1.17 -5.32
N THR A 108 -11.42 -0.85 -4.36
CA THR A 108 -10.33 -1.70 -3.90
C THR A 108 -10.34 -1.76 -2.38
N PRO A 109 -11.36 -2.39 -1.76
CA PRO A 109 -11.33 -2.63 -0.32
C PRO A 109 -10.07 -3.40 0.06
N ILE A 110 -9.49 -3.08 1.20
CA ILE A 110 -8.31 -3.78 1.72
C ILE A 110 -8.77 -4.76 2.78
N ASP A 111 -8.56 -6.06 2.64
CA ASP A 111 -9.01 -7.02 3.64
C ASP A 111 -7.98 -8.15 3.85
N PRO A 112 -7.65 -8.53 5.10
CA PRO A 112 -7.99 -7.82 6.35
C PRO A 112 -7.33 -6.43 6.44
N PHE A 113 -7.79 -5.59 7.37
CA PHE A 113 -7.15 -4.30 7.66
C PHE A 113 -6.73 -4.21 9.11
N HIS A 114 -5.45 -4.46 9.36
CA HIS A 114 -4.84 -4.39 10.68
C HIS A 114 -3.61 -3.48 10.62
N ILE A 115 -3.80 -2.22 11.00
CA ILE A 115 -2.71 -1.23 10.97
C ILE A 115 -1.86 -1.33 12.24
N ALA A 116 -0.55 -1.21 12.08
CA ALA A 116 0.40 -1.16 13.17
C ALA A 116 1.41 -0.03 13.00
N VAL A 117 1.86 0.53 14.12
CA VAL A 117 2.98 1.45 14.22
C VAL A 117 3.92 0.96 15.30
N TYR A 118 5.20 0.79 14.98
CA TYR A 118 6.20 0.33 15.94
C TYR A 118 7.53 1.07 15.80
N GLY A 119 8.10 1.45 16.95
CA GLY A 119 9.34 2.23 17.03
C GLY A 119 9.62 2.70 18.45
N ALA A 120 10.88 2.96 18.77
CA ALA A 120 11.30 3.46 20.10
C ALA A 120 10.78 2.64 21.32
N GLY A 121 10.64 1.32 21.16
CA GLY A 121 10.10 0.45 22.22
C GLY A 121 8.58 0.50 22.37
N VAL A 122 7.89 1.28 21.54
CA VAL A 122 6.43 1.39 21.48
C VAL A 122 5.88 0.52 20.35
N SER A 123 4.73 -0.13 20.59
CA SER A 123 3.95 -0.83 19.57
C SER A 123 2.47 -0.49 19.73
N LEU A 124 1.90 0.14 18.71
CA LEU A 124 0.47 0.41 18.58
C LEU A 124 -0.07 -0.44 17.43
N SER A 125 -1.13 -1.21 17.63
CA SER A 125 -1.84 -1.84 16.51
C SER A 125 -3.32 -1.93 16.78
N ARG A 126 -4.11 -1.87 15.70
CA ARG A 126 -5.55 -2.06 15.77
C ARG A 126 -6.09 -2.64 14.47
N LYS A 127 -6.90 -3.68 14.59
CA LYS A 127 -7.68 -4.23 13.47
C LYS A 127 -8.96 -3.43 13.28
N ASP A 128 -9.34 -3.19 12.04
CA ASP A 128 -10.67 -2.71 11.69
C ASP A 128 -11.57 -3.91 11.39
N VAL A 129 -12.80 -3.92 11.90
CA VAL A 129 -13.77 -5.01 11.68
C VAL A 129 -14.99 -4.50 10.93
N TRP A 130 -15.50 -5.29 9.98
CA TRP A 130 -16.64 -4.88 9.15
C TRP A 130 -17.91 -4.64 9.97
N ASP A 131 -18.16 -5.53 10.94
CA ASP A 131 -19.29 -5.49 11.87
C ASP A 131 -18.78 -5.74 13.29
N LEU A 132 -19.21 -4.91 14.26
CA LEU A 132 -18.80 -5.06 15.65
C LEU A 132 -19.53 -6.21 16.35
N ASP A 133 -20.74 -6.54 15.90
CA ASP A 133 -21.53 -7.65 16.45
C ASP A 133 -21.05 -8.99 15.88
N ASN A 134 -20.42 -8.97 14.70
CA ASN A 134 -19.88 -10.14 14.01
C ASN A 134 -18.44 -9.86 13.51
N PRO A 135 -17.44 -9.80 14.40
CA PRO A 135 -16.10 -9.31 14.07
C PRO A 135 -15.28 -10.24 13.16
N ASP A 136 -15.76 -11.46 12.93
CA ASP A 136 -15.11 -12.46 12.07
C ASP A 136 -15.57 -12.38 10.60
N LEU A 137 -16.55 -11.52 10.27
CA LEU A 137 -16.96 -11.33 8.88
C LEU A 137 -15.82 -10.77 8.04
N ASP A 138 -15.72 -11.25 6.80
CA ASP A 138 -14.79 -10.73 5.80
C ASP A 138 -15.52 -9.92 4.70
N VAL A 139 -14.74 -9.34 3.79
CA VAL A 139 -15.28 -8.58 2.65
C VAL A 139 -16.26 -9.39 1.80
N ARG A 140 -16.09 -10.71 1.66
CA ARG A 140 -16.96 -11.58 0.86
C ARG A 140 -18.29 -11.76 1.56
N ASP A 141 -18.28 -12.01 2.87
CA ASP A 141 -19.50 -12.11 3.65
C ASP A 141 -20.30 -10.81 3.56
N MET A 142 -19.64 -9.67 3.72
CA MET A 142 -20.27 -8.35 3.65
C MET A 142 -20.92 -8.09 2.28
N THR A 143 -20.27 -8.49 1.18
CA THR A 143 -20.83 -8.33 -0.17
C THR A 143 -22.05 -9.21 -0.43
N GLN A 144 -22.16 -10.35 0.25
CA GLN A 144 -23.32 -11.24 0.16
C GLN A 144 -24.50 -10.74 1.01
N ILE A 145 -24.20 -10.08 2.14
CA ILE A 145 -25.21 -9.52 3.03
C ILE A 145 -25.84 -8.26 2.40
N ASP A 146 -25.03 -7.22 2.18
CA ASP A 146 -25.46 -5.96 1.57
C ASP A 146 -24.25 -5.14 1.08
N PRO A 147 -23.95 -5.19 -0.24
CA PRO A 147 -22.82 -4.47 -0.83
C PRO A 147 -23.03 -2.94 -0.89
N LEU A 148 -24.20 -2.44 -0.48
CA LEU A 148 -24.50 -1.02 -0.37
C LEU A 148 -24.61 -0.54 1.08
N SER A 149 -24.42 -1.44 2.05
CA SER A 149 -24.50 -1.11 3.47
C SER A 149 -23.49 -0.03 3.87
N PRO A 150 -23.82 0.87 4.81
CA PRO A 150 -22.87 1.84 5.35
C PRO A 150 -21.59 1.20 5.89
N GLN A 151 -21.70 0.00 6.49
CA GLN A 151 -20.60 -0.79 7.03
C GLN A 151 -19.62 -1.21 5.92
N PHE A 152 -20.12 -1.67 4.77
CA PHE A 152 -19.28 -2.01 3.64
C PHE A 152 -18.67 -0.76 3.01
N ARG A 153 -19.52 0.26 2.73
CA ARG A 153 -19.11 1.46 1.99
C ARG A 153 -18.05 2.29 2.70
N ARG A 154 -17.97 2.26 4.03
CA ARG A 154 -16.95 3.02 4.78
C ARG A 154 -15.51 2.60 4.44
N ARG A 155 -15.29 1.37 3.98
CA ARG A 155 -13.95 0.83 3.66
C ARG A 155 -13.63 0.87 2.17
N ILE A 156 -14.58 1.29 1.34
CA ILE A 156 -14.36 1.49 -0.09
C ILE A 156 -13.64 2.81 -0.29
N ASN A 157 -12.61 2.81 -1.13
CA ASN A 157 -11.90 4.03 -1.48
C ASN A 157 -12.85 5.03 -2.17
N LEU A 158 -12.53 6.31 -2.03
CA LEU A 158 -13.12 7.34 -2.87
C LEU A 158 -12.79 7.07 -4.35
N PRO A 159 -13.61 7.56 -5.29
CA PRO A 159 -13.35 7.42 -6.71
C PRO A 159 -11.90 7.82 -7.07
N PRO A 160 -11.15 6.96 -7.76
CA PRO A 160 -9.73 7.20 -7.96
C PRO A 160 -9.47 8.38 -8.90
N ALA A 161 -8.43 9.14 -8.60
CA ALA A 161 -7.90 10.15 -9.52
C ALA A 161 -6.76 9.54 -10.34
N LEU A 162 -6.89 9.48 -11.66
CA LEU A 162 -5.93 8.83 -12.57
C LEU A 162 -4.64 9.63 -12.84
N ARG A 163 -4.63 10.92 -12.49
CA ARG A 163 -3.50 11.84 -12.69
C ARG A 163 -3.41 12.78 -11.50
N SER A 164 -3.20 12.21 -10.32
CA SER A 164 -3.14 13.01 -9.09
C SER A 164 -1.82 13.81 -9.03
N PRO A 165 -1.87 15.13 -8.75
CA PRO A 165 -0.67 15.90 -8.44
C PRO A 165 0.04 15.38 -7.18
N ASP A 166 -0.70 14.77 -6.24
CA ASP A 166 -0.12 14.21 -4.99
C ASP A 166 0.90 13.10 -5.28
N VAL A 167 0.64 12.29 -6.31
CA VAL A 167 1.58 11.23 -6.74
C VAL A 167 2.83 11.84 -7.33
N ALA A 168 2.66 12.87 -8.15
CA ALA A 168 3.76 13.54 -8.80
C ALA A 168 4.68 14.21 -7.76
N GLU A 169 4.10 14.86 -6.75
CA GLU A 169 4.82 15.42 -5.60
C GLU A 169 5.55 14.35 -4.79
N ALA A 170 4.87 13.24 -4.47
CA ALA A 170 5.42 12.19 -3.62
C ALA A 170 6.51 11.34 -4.31
N THR A 171 6.35 11.09 -5.61
CA THR A 171 7.24 10.17 -6.36
C THR A 171 8.28 10.89 -7.22
N GLY A 172 8.07 12.18 -7.50
CA GLY A 172 8.87 12.96 -8.45
C GLY A 172 8.60 12.61 -9.92
N ILE A 173 7.62 11.76 -10.22
CA ILE A 173 7.33 11.29 -11.57
C ILE A 173 6.26 12.19 -12.21
N MET A 174 6.69 13.10 -13.08
CA MET A 174 5.81 14.01 -13.82
C MET A 174 5.52 13.54 -15.25
N ASP A 175 6.52 12.93 -15.91
CA ASP A 175 6.41 12.34 -17.24
C ASP A 175 6.43 10.82 -17.13
N TYR A 176 5.24 10.21 -17.04
CA TYR A 176 5.09 8.75 -16.90
C TYR A 176 5.71 7.98 -18.08
N ARG A 177 5.61 8.52 -19.30
CA ARG A 177 6.16 7.86 -20.49
C ARG A 177 7.68 7.97 -20.50
N GLY A 178 8.21 9.17 -20.27
CA GLY A 178 9.64 9.41 -20.14
C GLY A 178 10.27 8.54 -19.04
N TYR A 179 9.63 8.47 -17.87
CA TYR A 179 10.05 7.61 -16.76
C TYR A 179 10.17 6.14 -17.17
N ARG A 180 9.20 5.58 -17.91
CA ARG A 180 9.28 4.19 -18.36
C ARG A 180 10.33 3.95 -19.43
N VAL A 181 10.54 4.91 -20.33
CA VAL A 181 11.66 4.85 -21.30
C VAL A 181 13.01 4.86 -20.58
N GLU A 182 13.19 5.75 -19.60
CA GLU A 182 14.40 5.83 -18.79
C GLU A 182 14.61 4.54 -17.99
N ARG A 183 13.55 3.98 -17.40
CA ARG A 183 13.57 2.68 -16.71
C ARG A 183 14.11 1.58 -17.63
N GLY A 184 13.63 1.49 -18.86
CA GLY A 184 14.12 0.52 -19.85
C GLY A 184 15.62 0.66 -20.10
N GLN A 185 16.12 1.89 -20.27
CA GLN A 185 17.55 2.17 -20.44
C GLN A 185 18.37 1.77 -19.20
N GLN A 186 17.88 2.07 -18.01
CA GLN A 186 18.54 1.69 -16.75
C GLN A 186 18.62 0.16 -16.60
N LEU A 187 17.56 -0.58 -16.95
CA LEU A 187 17.56 -2.04 -16.92
C LEU A 187 18.50 -2.65 -17.97
N GLN A 188 18.60 -2.04 -19.15
CA GLN A 188 19.55 -2.46 -20.18
C GLN A 188 21.00 -2.31 -19.70
N GLN A 189 21.34 -1.17 -19.08
CA GLN A 189 22.65 -0.94 -18.47
C GLN A 189 22.95 -1.92 -17.33
N LEU A 190 21.93 -2.28 -16.54
CA LEU A 190 22.06 -3.28 -15.49
C LEU A 190 22.33 -4.67 -16.08
N LEU A 191 21.57 -5.06 -17.11
CA LEU A 191 21.72 -6.34 -17.82
C LEU A 191 23.12 -6.55 -18.41
N GLU A 192 23.74 -5.49 -18.93
CA GLU A 192 25.12 -5.52 -19.45
C GLU A 192 26.15 -5.86 -18.37
N LYS A 193 25.88 -5.49 -17.12
CA LYS A 193 26.77 -5.71 -15.97
C LYS A 193 26.43 -6.98 -15.19
N THR A 194 25.24 -7.54 -15.37
CA THR A 194 24.79 -8.74 -14.66
C THR A 194 25.36 -10.01 -15.28
N THR A 195 26.05 -10.81 -14.47
CA THR A 195 26.62 -12.11 -14.86
C THR A 195 25.74 -13.30 -14.48
N ASP A 196 24.94 -13.19 -13.42
CA ASP A 196 24.04 -14.27 -12.97
C ASP A 196 22.93 -14.53 -13.98
N GLU A 197 22.82 -15.78 -14.47
CA GLU A 197 21.88 -16.13 -15.53
C GLU A 197 20.41 -15.93 -15.14
N THR A 198 20.06 -16.18 -13.88
CA THR A 198 18.69 -16.00 -13.38
C THR A 198 18.31 -14.51 -13.40
N GLN A 199 19.19 -13.66 -12.88
CA GLN A 199 18.99 -12.21 -12.90
C GLN A 199 18.98 -11.66 -14.34
N ARG A 200 19.83 -12.19 -15.24
CA ARG A 200 19.81 -11.80 -16.66
C ARG A 200 18.46 -12.11 -17.31
N LEU A 201 17.94 -13.32 -17.12
CA LEU A 201 16.61 -13.70 -17.62
C LEU A 201 15.51 -12.82 -17.03
N ALA A 202 15.62 -12.49 -15.74
CA ALA A 202 14.67 -11.59 -15.08
C ALA A 202 14.68 -10.19 -15.70
N LEU A 203 15.87 -9.60 -15.90
CA LEU A 203 16.04 -8.30 -16.53
C LEU A 203 15.54 -8.28 -17.98
N GLN A 204 15.89 -9.30 -18.76
CA GLN A 204 15.41 -9.45 -20.14
C GLN A 204 13.88 -9.48 -20.22
N LYS A 205 13.22 -10.23 -19.32
CA LYS A 205 11.76 -10.26 -19.26
C LYS A 205 11.19 -8.87 -18.92
N ARG A 206 11.75 -8.16 -17.93
CA ARG A 206 11.30 -6.81 -17.57
C ARG A 206 11.46 -5.81 -18.72
N ILE A 207 12.61 -5.82 -19.40
CA ILE A 207 12.87 -4.98 -20.57
C ILE A 207 11.85 -5.27 -21.67
N HIS A 208 11.61 -6.54 -21.99
CA HIS A 208 10.61 -6.94 -22.98
C HIS A 208 9.21 -6.41 -22.66
N TRP A 209 8.81 -6.40 -21.38
CA TRP A 209 7.51 -5.85 -20.96
C TRP A 209 7.46 -4.32 -21.04
N LEU A 210 8.54 -3.61 -20.74
CA LEU A 210 8.66 -2.18 -20.96
C LEU A 210 8.59 -1.82 -22.46
N GLU A 211 9.21 -2.62 -23.32
CA GLU A 211 9.15 -2.42 -24.77
C GLU A 211 7.72 -2.59 -25.32
N LYS A 212 6.95 -3.54 -24.77
CA LYS A 212 5.54 -3.72 -25.12
C LYS A 212 4.70 -2.47 -24.88
N ASP A 213 5.02 -1.65 -23.87
CA ASP A 213 4.31 -0.39 -23.64
C ASP A 213 4.35 0.55 -24.86
N SER A 214 5.43 0.49 -25.65
CA SER A 214 5.56 1.28 -26.87
C SER A 214 4.69 0.75 -28.03
N GLN A 215 4.29 -0.53 -27.97
CA GLN A 215 3.42 -1.18 -28.95
C GLN A 215 1.94 -0.89 -28.69
N TYR A 216 1.58 -0.59 -27.43
CA TYR A 216 0.23 -0.21 -27.02
C TYR A 216 0.17 1.31 -26.77
N GLY A 217 -0.05 2.10 -27.81
CA GLY A 217 -0.13 3.56 -27.70
C GLY A 217 -1.46 4.08 -27.11
N GLY A 218 -1.39 5.06 -26.20
CA GLY A 218 -2.53 5.91 -25.80
C GLY A 218 -2.91 5.89 -24.31
N LEU A 219 -4.04 6.53 -23.99
CA LEU A 219 -4.66 6.63 -22.64
C LEU A 219 -5.10 5.28 -22.04
N THR A 220 -4.95 4.16 -22.77
CA THR A 220 -5.42 2.81 -22.42
C THR A 220 -4.34 1.92 -21.82
N LEU A 221 -3.07 2.35 -21.81
CA LEU A 221 -2.00 1.56 -21.22
C LEU A 221 -2.08 1.64 -19.68
N ALA A 222 -2.60 0.57 -19.08
CA ALA A 222 -2.79 0.46 -17.63
C ALA A 222 -1.51 0.79 -16.83
N ALA A 223 -0.33 0.40 -17.34
CA ALA A 223 0.97 0.69 -16.73
C ALA A 223 1.19 2.19 -16.48
N LEU A 224 0.78 3.06 -17.43
CA LEU A 224 0.92 4.51 -17.29
C LEU A 224 -0.18 5.11 -16.42
N GLN A 225 -1.38 4.54 -16.45
CA GLN A 225 -2.46 4.99 -15.58
C GLN A 225 -2.11 4.74 -14.11
N PHE A 226 -1.58 3.56 -13.77
CA PHE A 226 -1.21 3.21 -12.39
C PHE A 226 -0.13 4.12 -11.81
N LEU A 227 0.80 4.61 -12.64
CA LEU A 227 1.83 5.57 -12.23
C LEU A 227 1.27 6.93 -11.78
N GLY A 228 0.07 7.32 -12.21
CA GLY A 228 -0.58 8.57 -11.81
C GLY A 228 -1.82 8.41 -10.94
N MET A 229 -2.25 7.17 -10.72
CA MET A 229 -3.49 6.85 -10.03
C MET A 229 -3.32 6.84 -8.52
N ILE A 230 -4.35 7.31 -7.79
CA ILE A 230 -4.49 7.10 -6.34
C ILE A 230 -5.83 6.46 -6.00
N ALA A 231 -5.83 5.59 -4.99
CA ALA A 231 -7.01 5.18 -4.24
C ALA A 231 -6.95 5.83 -2.85
N GLN A 232 -7.94 6.66 -2.53
CA GLN A 232 -8.02 7.39 -1.26
C GLN A 232 -8.99 6.69 -0.30
N TYR A 233 -8.59 6.51 0.96
CA TYR A 233 -9.37 5.86 2.01
C TYR A 233 -9.55 6.81 3.18
N LYS A 234 -10.74 6.79 3.79
CA LYS A 234 -11.06 7.60 4.96
C LYS A 234 -12.09 6.90 5.84
N PHE A 235 -11.66 6.38 6.98
CA PHE A 235 -12.52 5.69 7.95
C PHE A 235 -11.92 5.69 9.35
N GLY A 236 -12.72 5.37 10.37
CA GLY A 236 -12.23 5.07 11.70
C GLY A 236 -11.89 3.59 11.84
N VAL A 237 -10.69 3.26 12.32
CA VAL A 237 -10.33 1.88 12.70
C VAL A 237 -11.06 1.55 14.00
N ASN A 238 -12.07 0.68 13.89
CA ASN A 238 -13.09 0.51 14.93
C ASN A 238 -12.93 -0.75 15.80
N GLY A 239 -11.91 -1.58 15.60
CA GLY A 239 -11.86 -2.90 16.25
C GLY A 239 -11.90 -2.80 17.77
N PRO A 240 -12.61 -3.71 18.47
CA PRO A 240 -12.74 -3.64 19.91
C PRO A 240 -11.40 -3.84 20.64
N PRO A 241 -11.34 -3.63 21.97
CA PRO A 241 -10.11 -3.80 22.75
C PRO A 241 -9.38 -5.12 22.53
N ALA A 242 -10.09 -6.21 22.24
CA ALA A 242 -9.50 -7.52 21.92
C ALA A 242 -8.61 -7.52 20.66
N TYR A 243 -8.83 -6.61 19.73
CA TYR A 243 -8.02 -6.42 18.52
C TYR A 243 -7.13 -5.17 18.59
N THR A 244 -6.98 -4.59 19.78
CA THR A 244 -6.13 -3.41 20.00
C THR A 244 -4.94 -3.78 20.87
N LYS A 245 -3.74 -3.44 20.41
CA LYS A 245 -2.50 -3.65 21.15
C LYS A 245 -1.81 -2.31 21.37
N VAL A 246 -1.51 -2.00 22.62
CA VAL A 246 -0.71 -0.85 23.03
C VAL A 246 0.37 -1.36 23.96
N LEU A 247 1.62 -1.35 23.49
CA LEU A 247 2.80 -1.63 24.31
C LEU A 247 3.63 -0.34 24.40
N ASP A 248 3.82 0.14 25.63
CA ASP A 248 4.71 1.26 25.97
C ASP A 248 5.19 1.07 27.41
N GLU A 249 6.04 0.07 27.63
CA GLU A 249 6.45 -0.38 28.98
C GLU A 249 7.21 0.68 29.78
N HIS A 250 7.82 1.64 29.10
CA HIS A 250 8.65 2.69 29.71
C HIS A 250 7.97 4.07 29.69
N ASN A 251 6.68 4.14 29.35
CA ASN A 251 5.93 5.39 29.19
C ASN A 251 6.65 6.40 28.29
N VAL A 252 7.22 5.91 27.19
CA VAL A 252 7.95 6.70 26.19
C VAL A 252 7.03 7.73 25.55
N LEU A 253 5.73 7.43 25.43
CA LEU A 253 4.74 8.37 24.91
C LEU A 253 4.39 9.50 25.88
N GLY A 254 4.68 9.35 27.19
CA GLY A 254 4.34 10.34 28.21
C GLY A 254 2.83 10.53 28.39
N GLY A 255 2.05 9.45 28.28
CA GLY A 255 0.60 9.50 28.38
C GLY A 255 -0.07 8.20 27.94
N ARG A 256 -1.40 8.24 27.86
CA ARG A 256 -2.24 7.06 27.62
C ARG A 256 -2.95 7.12 26.27
N VAL A 257 -2.80 6.05 25.50
CA VAL A 257 -3.58 5.79 24.28
C VAL A 257 -4.98 5.32 24.65
N GLY A 258 -5.99 5.96 24.06
CA GLY A 258 -7.39 5.57 24.19
C GLY A 258 -7.78 4.50 23.17
N ILE A 259 -8.52 3.50 23.64
CA ILE A 259 -8.95 2.33 22.86
C ILE A 259 -10.47 2.23 22.71
N ASP A 260 -11.22 3.04 23.46
CA ASP A 260 -12.69 2.97 23.51
C ASP A 260 -13.39 3.72 22.35
N ALA A 261 -12.65 4.51 21.58
CA ALA A 261 -13.14 5.23 20.41
C ALA A 261 -12.32 4.84 19.18
N ASP A 262 -12.93 4.94 18.00
CA ASP A 262 -12.26 4.69 16.72
C ASP A 262 -10.94 5.47 16.60
N TRP A 263 -9.99 4.93 15.83
CA TRP A 263 -8.82 5.68 15.41
C TRP A 263 -9.04 6.24 14.00
N PRO A 264 -9.30 7.56 13.83
CA PRO A 264 -9.48 8.13 12.52
C PRO A 264 -8.24 7.91 11.64
N LEU A 265 -8.46 7.42 10.43
CA LEU A 265 -7.44 7.10 9.46
C LEU A 265 -7.83 7.70 8.11
N GLU A 266 -6.89 8.40 7.50
CA GLU A 266 -7.01 8.92 6.13
C GLU A 266 -5.70 8.70 5.40
N PHE A 267 -5.74 8.04 4.25
CA PHE A 267 -4.55 7.79 3.45
C PHE A 267 -4.89 7.58 1.99
N TRP A 268 -3.88 7.71 1.14
CA TRP A 268 -3.96 7.24 -0.23
C TRP A 268 -2.82 6.26 -0.53
N MET A 269 -3.10 5.36 -1.46
CA MET A 269 -2.11 4.48 -2.08
C MET A 269 -2.16 4.70 -3.58
N GLY A 270 -1.00 4.85 -4.22
CA GLY A 270 -0.95 5.20 -5.63
C GLY A 270 0.45 5.23 -6.21
N GLY A 271 0.58 5.78 -7.42
CA GLY A 271 1.87 5.84 -8.11
C GLY A 271 2.50 4.46 -8.32
N TYR A 272 1.66 3.46 -8.58
CA TYR A 272 2.07 2.06 -8.67
C TYR A 272 2.81 1.81 -9.98
N ASP A 273 4.09 1.45 -9.89
CA ASP A 273 4.91 1.09 -11.03
C ASP A 273 4.85 -0.42 -11.25
N ALA A 274 4.17 -0.82 -12.32
CA ALA A 274 3.97 -2.22 -12.68
C ALA A 274 5.28 -2.98 -12.99
N ASP A 275 6.38 -2.29 -13.27
CA ASP A 275 7.70 -2.93 -13.40
C ASP A 275 8.33 -3.21 -12.03
N THR A 276 8.26 -2.28 -11.07
CA THR A 276 8.89 -2.49 -9.75
C THR A 276 7.97 -3.21 -8.76
N LEU A 277 6.68 -3.30 -9.07
CA LEU A 277 5.61 -3.82 -8.21
C LEU A 277 5.47 -3.02 -6.90
N CYS A 278 5.87 -1.75 -6.94
CA CYS A 278 5.85 -0.84 -5.80
C CYS A 278 4.98 0.37 -6.10
N GLY A 279 4.34 0.90 -5.07
CA GLY A 279 3.65 2.19 -5.10
C GLY A 279 4.01 3.02 -3.87
N TYR A 280 3.40 4.20 -3.77
CA TYR A 280 3.58 5.12 -2.65
C TYR A 280 2.31 5.21 -1.81
N MET A 281 2.50 5.30 -0.49
CA MET A 281 1.44 5.51 0.48
C MET A 281 1.73 6.79 1.25
N LYS A 282 0.69 7.60 1.50
CA LYS A 282 0.78 8.79 2.34
C LYS A 282 -0.55 8.99 3.06
N GLY A 283 -0.48 9.36 4.34
CA GLY A 283 -1.69 9.53 5.14
C GLY A 283 -1.41 9.93 6.58
N SER A 284 -2.45 9.86 7.39
CA SER A 284 -2.41 10.13 8.82
C SER A 284 -3.28 9.14 9.59
N LEU A 285 -2.76 8.70 10.74
CA LEU A 285 -3.48 7.92 11.75
C LEU A 285 -3.60 8.77 13.01
N SER A 286 -4.83 9.04 13.44
CA SER A 286 -5.11 9.76 14.68
C SER A 286 -5.57 8.79 15.77
N VAL A 287 -4.92 8.87 16.92
CA VAL A 287 -5.15 7.99 18.06
C VAL A 287 -5.62 8.85 19.24
N PRO A 288 -6.77 8.54 19.87
CA PRO A 288 -7.18 9.19 21.11
C PRO A 288 -6.03 9.11 22.12
N PHE A 289 -5.65 10.23 22.72
CA PHE A 289 -4.47 10.30 23.58
C PHE A 289 -4.64 11.34 24.67
N ARG A 290 -4.30 10.95 25.90
CA ARG A 290 -4.31 11.79 27.10
C ARG A 290 -2.89 11.85 27.68
N PRO A 291 -2.22 13.01 27.60
CA PRO A 291 -0.93 13.21 28.27
C PRO A 291 -1.05 13.00 29.78
N ASP A 292 0.02 12.52 30.41
CA ASP A 292 0.14 12.45 31.87
C ASP A 292 0.35 13.83 32.51
#